data_AF-A0A2N9HLK2-F1
#
_entry.id   AF-A0A2N9HLK2-F1
#
_cell.length_a   1.000
_cell.length_b   1.000
_cell.length_c   1.000
_cell.angle_alpha   90.00
_cell.angle_beta   90.00
_cell.angle_gamma   90.00
#
_symmetry.space_group_name_H-M   'P 1'
#
loop_
_entity.id
_entity.type
_entity.pdbx_description
1 polymer ?
#
loop_
_entity_poly.entity_id
_entity_poly.type
_entity_poly.pdbx_seq_one_letter_code
_entity_poly.pdbx_strand_id
1 'polypeptide(L)'
;MSEVPPKSSAAPPVSSTVMTQLDNMSMQMTSNKLDGTNYSAWSQFVELYVTGKGKLGYLTGEKIKPAISDPSFSTWVEENAMLMSWLLNSMTPDINASFLRLPTAHDIWDAVAQTYFTGNDASQIYELRRKAHETRQQGKSLASYFSALQTIWQELDFLNPYDMESAKDTATLKTRIENERVYDFLAGLDPGFDQIRVQVLAQDLLLICEAHMLLFGERSFAKLLCSQVLHMRVQL
;
A
#
# COMPACT_ATOMS: atom_id res chain seq x y z
N MET A 1 -16.12 -63.30 29.20
CA MET A 1 -15.31 -62.07 29.35
C MET A 1 -14.45 -61.93 28.10
N SER A 2 -14.79 -61.01 27.20
CA SER A 2 -13.90 -60.56 26.14
C SER A 2 -14.05 -59.05 26.04
N GLU A 3 -13.03 -58.36 26.52
CA GLU A 3 -12.87 -56.91 26.47
C GLU A 3 -12.63 -56.47 25.02
N VAL A 4 -13.35 -55.43 24.60
CA VAL A 4 -13.14 -54.70 23.34
C VAL A 4 -12.13 -53.58 23.62
N PRO A 5 -11.05 -53.42 22.83
CA PRO A 5 -10.05 -52.38 23.07
C PRO A 5 -10.57 -51.00 22.64
N PRO A 6 -10.09 -49.89 23.26
CA PRO A 6 -10.60 -48.57 22.98
C PRO A 6 -10.08 -48.03 21.63
N LYS A 7 -10.99 -47.39 20.90
CA LYS A 7 -10.78 -46.75 19.60
C LYS A 7 -9.87 -45.52 19.78
N SER A 8 -8.67 -45.56 19.17
CA SER A 8 -7.74 -44.44 19.13
C SER A 8 -8.37 -43.28 18.34
N SER A 9 -8.64 -42.17 19.03
CA SER A 9 -9.06 -40.90 18.43
C SER A 9 -7.84 -40.20 17.84
N ALA A 10 -7.60 -40.39 16.54
CA ALA A 10 -6.61 -39.62 15.82
C ALA A 10 -7.02 -38.13 15.77
N ALA A 11 -6.18 -37.25 16.32
CA ALA A 11 -6.32 -35.80 16.15
C ALA A 11 -6.18 -35.43 14.66
N PRO A 12 -6.91 -34.42 14.15
CA PRO A 12 -6.80 -34.01 12.75
C PRO A 12 -5.41 -33.43 12.45
N PRO A 13 -4.91 -33.50 11.20
CA PRO A 13 -3.57 -33.05 10.86
C PRO A 13 -3.58 -31.52 10.69
N VAL A 14 -3.43 -30.81 11.80
CA VAL A 14 -3.32 -29.33 11.79
C VAL A 14 -2.03 -28.88 11.08
N SER A 15 -0.99 -29.71 11.11
CA SER A 15 0.34 -29.39 10.55
C SER A 15 0.39 -29.32 9.01
N SER A 16 -0.31 -30.23 8.31
CA SER A 16 -0.34 -30.22 6.83
C SER A 16 -1.16 -29.07 6.28
N THR A 17 -2.28 -28.73 6.93
CA THR A 17 -3.18 -27.64 6.50
C THR A 17 -2.49 -26.28 6.62
N VAL A 18 -1.73 -26.04 7.71
CA VAL A 18 -0.99 -24.78 7.92
C VAL A 18 0.17 -24.63 6.93
N MET A 19 0.92 -25.70 6.64
CA MET A 19 1.97 -25.64 5.61
C MET A 19 1.39 -25.39 4.22
N THR A 20 0.28 -26.05 3.87
CA THR A 20 -0.39 -25.82 2.57
C THR A 20 -0.93 -24.40 2.46
N GLN A 21 -1.45 -23.82 3.54
CA GLN A 21 -1.91 -22.42 3.56
C GLN A 21 -0.77 -21.41 3.44
N LEU A 22 0.36 -21.66 4.11
CA LEU A 22 1.54 -20.80 4.05
C LEU A 22 2.18 -20.84 2.66
N ASP A 23 2.24 -22.03 2.05
CA ASP A 23 2.69 -22.21 0.66
C ASP A 23 1.76 -21.51 -0.32
N ASN A 24 0.44 -21.62 -0.14
CA ASN A 24 -0.56 -20.99 -1.01
C ASN A 24 -0.59 -19.45 -0.86
N MET A 25 -0.37 -18.92 0.35
CA MET A 25 -0.17 -17.48 0.57
C MET A 25 1.17 -16.99 0.01
N SER A 26 2.21 -17.84 -0.01
CA SER A 26 3.48 -17.49 -0.65
C SER A 26 3.37 -17.37 -2.18
N MET A 27 2.41 -18.09 -2.79
CA MET A 27 2.16 -18.11 -4.23
C MET A 27 1.17 -17.03 -4.72
N GLN A 28 0.35 -16.46 -3.83
CA GLN A 28 -0.59 -15.41 -4.22
C GLN A 28 0.05 -14.03 -4.08
N MET A 29 0.46 -13.48 -5.23
CA MET A 29 1.06 -12.15 -5.34
C MET A 29 0.12 -11.01 -4.89
N THR A 30 -1.20 -11.18 -4.88
CA THR A 30 -2.14 -10.19 -4.31
C THR A 30 -3.51 -10.83 -4.16
N SER A 31 -4.26 -10.45 -3.12
CA SER A 31 -5.68 -10.81 -2.99
C SER A 31 -6.58 -9.93 -3.86
N ASN A 32 -6.17 -8.68 -4.11
CA ASN A 32 -6.90 -7.72 -4.93
C ASN A 32 -6.34 -7.76 -6.36
N LYS A 33 -7.08 -8.40 -7.26
CA LYS A 33 -6.69 -8.53 -8.66
C LYS A 33 -6.86 -7.21 -9.41
N LEU A 34 -6.02 -6.97 -10.43
CA LEU A 34 -6.21 -5.85 -11.35
C LEU A 34 -7.57 -5.95 -12.04
N ASP A 35 -8.40 -4.93 -11.89
CA ASP A 35 -9.75 -4.82 -12.47
C ASP A 35 -9.92 -3.64 -13.43
N GLY A 36 -8.83 -2.92 -13.69
CA GLY A 36 -8.77 -1.77 -14.59
C GLY A 36 -9.03 -0.43 -13.92
N THR A 37 -9.48 -0.42 -12.66
CA THR A 37 -9.69 0.81 -11.87
C THR A 37 -8.65 0.99 -10.76
N ASN A 38 -7.97 -0.09 -10.38
CA ASN A 38 -7.08 -0.15 -9.22
C ASN A 38 -5.59 -0.25 -9.59
N TYR A 39 -5.19 0.18 -10.79
CA TYR A 39 -3.81 0.02 -11.30
C TYR A 39 -2.75 0.53 -10.32
N SER A 40 -2.90 1.74 -9.77
CA SER A 40 -1.89 2.33 -8.86
C SER A 40 -1.61 1.47 -7.63
N ALA A 41 -2.66 0.99 -6.95
CA ALA A 41 -2.50 0.12 -5.78
C ALA A 41 -1.96 -1.26 -6.17
N TRP A 42 -2.41 -1.81 -7.31
CA TRP A 42 -1.95 -3.09 -7.81
C TRP A 42 -0.46 -3.06 -8.20
N SER A 43 -0.02 -2.04 -8.95
CA SER A 43 1.35 -1.93 -9.42
C SER A 43 2.33 -1.80 -8.25
N GLN A 44 1.99 -0.99 -7.24
CA GLN A 44 2.78 -0.87 -6.01
C GLN A 44 2.95 -2.21 -5.28
N PHE A 45 1.87 -3.00 -5.17
CA PHE A 45 1.95 -4.29 -4.49
C PHE A 45 2.82 -5.29 -5.27
N VAL A 46 2.67 -5.32 -6.60
CA VAL A 46 3.48 -6.18 -7.48
C VAL A 46 4.96 -5.81 -7.38
N GLU A 47 5.29 -4.52 -7.47
CA GLU A 47 6.67 -4.04 -7.31
C GLU A 47 7.25 -4.44 -5.96
N LEU A 48 6.51 -4.24 -4.86
CA LEU A 48 6.96 -4.62 -3.52
C LEU A 48 7.21 -6.13 -3.42
N TYR A 49 6.29 -6.96 -3.91
CA TYR A 49 6.41 -8.41 -3.87
C TYR A 49 7.63 -8.88 -4.67
N VAL A 50 7.78 -8.39 -5.92
CA VAL A 50 8.89 -8.78 -6.80
C VAL A 50 10.24 -8.27 -6.28
N THR A 51 10.27 -7.08 -5.68
CA THR A 51 11.43 -6.53 -4.99
C THR A 51 11.83 -7.40 -3.81
N GLY A 52 10.87 -7.83 -2.99
CA GLY A 52 11.11 -8.78 -1.89
C GLY A 52 11.66 -10.14 -2.33
N LYS A 53 11.50 -10.50 -3.62
CA LYS A 53 12.08 -11.71 -4.23
C LYS A 53 13.42 -11.44 -4.94
N GLY A 54 13.91 -10.19 -4.97
CA GLY A 54 15.13 -9.80 -5.65
C GLY A 54 15.06 -9.91 -7.17
N LYS A 55 13.86 -9.75 -7.75
CA LYS A 55 13.61 -9.96 -9.20
C LYS A 55 13.12 -8.71 -9.93
N LEU A 56 13.21 -7.53 -9.31
CA LEU A 56 12.72 -6.28 -9.89
C LEU A 56 13.32 -5.99 -11.27
N GLY A 57 14.60 -6.33 -11.47
CA GLY A 57 15.28 -6.15 -12.77
C GLY A 57 14.63 -6.86 -13.95
N TYR A 58 13.81 -7.89 -13.73
CA TYR A 58 13.03 -8.54 -14.80
C TYR A 58 11.83 -7.70 -15.26
N LEU A 59 11.26 -6.88 -14.37
CA LEU A 59 10.14 -5.99 -14.70
C LEU A 59 10.62 -4.69 -15.32
N THR A 60 11.75 -4.15 -14.86
CA THR A 60 12.33 -2.89 -15.35
C THR A 60 13.14 -3.06 -16.63
N GLY A 61 13.42 -4.29 -17.06
CA GLY A 61 14.27 -4.59 -18.21
C GLY A 61 15.78 -4.50 -17.93
N GLU A 62 16.19 -4.12 -16.71
CA GLU A 62 17.61 -4.11 -16.30
C GLU A 62 18.26 -5.49 -16.41
N LYS A 63 17.49 -6.56 -16.15
CA LYS A 63 17.95 -7.94 -16.30
C LYS A 63 17.72 -8.42 -17.73
N ILE A 64 18.67 -8.07 -18.60
CA ILE A 64 18.65 -8.37 -20.03
C ILE A 64 18.67 -9.89 -20.27
N LYS A 65 17.89 -10.33 -21.27
CA LYS A 65 17.88 -11.72 -21.74
C LYS A 65 19.27 -12.14 -22.26
N PRO A 66 19.92 -13.15 -21.65
CA PRO A 66 21.23 -13.63 -22.10
C PRO A 66 21.18 -14.29 -23.48
N ALA A 67 22.34 -14.48 -24.09
CA ALA A 67 22.47 -15.32 -25.28
C ALA A 67 22.19 -16.79 -24.92
N ILE A 68 21.70 -17.58 -25.89
CA ILE A 68 21.35 -19.00 -25.67
C ILE A 68 22.57 -19.83 -25.21
N SER A 69 23.78 -19.43 -25.61
CA SER A 69 25.03 -20.07 -25.21
C SER A 69 25.47 -19.74 -23.78
N ASP A 70 24.83 -18.77 -23.13
CA ASP A 70 25.18 -18.34 -21.77
C ASP A 70 24.60 -19.33 -20.74
N PRO A 71 25.39 -19.81 -19.77
CA PRO A 71 24.90 -20.69 -18.71
C PRO A 71 23.72 -20.13 -17.91
N SER A 72 23.58 -18.80 -17.84
CA SER A 72 22.49 -18.12 -17.14
C SER A 72 21.16 -18.06 -17.92
N PHE A 73 21.16 -18.46 -19.20
CA PHE A 73 19.97 -18.41 -20.06
C PHE A 73 18.80 -19.23 -19.50
N SER A 74 19.05 -20.46 -19.04
CA SER A 74 17.99 -21.33 -18.48
C SER A 74 17.34 -20.68 -17.27
N THR A 75 18.16 -20.19 -16.34
CA THR A 75 17.69 -19.50 -15.14
C THR A 75 16.89 -18.24 -15.50
N TRP A 76 17.34 -17.46 -16.49
CA TRP A 76 16.58 -16.29 -16.94
C TRP A 76 15.21 -16.67 -17.49
N VAL A 77 15.12 -17.72 -18.31
CA VAL A 77 13.85 -18.20 -18.89
C VAL A 77 12.89 -18.68 -17.80
N GLU A 78 13.38 -19.47 -16.84
CA GLU A 78 12.60 -19.99 -15.72
C GLU A 78 12.06 -18.85 -14.84
N GLU A 79 12.93 -17.91 -14.45
CA GLU A 79 12.54 -16.77 -13.64
C GLU A 79 11.56 -15.86 -14.37
N ASN A 80 11.82 -15.53 -15.65
CA ASN A 80 10.89 -14.73 -16.46
C ASN A 80 9.52 -15.40 -16.58
N ALA A 81 9.45 -16.70 -16.87
CA ALA A 81 8.18 -17.44 -16.95
C ALA A 81 7.41 -17.43 -15.62
N MET A 82 8.13 -17.54 -14.50
CA MET A 82 7.54 -17.44 -13.17
C MET A 82 6.94 -16.04 -12.94
N LEU A 83 7.65 -14.96 -13.26
CA LEU A 83 7.10 -13.60 -13.13
C LEU A 83 5.89 -13.39 -14.04
N MET A 84 5.92 -13.87 -15.28
CA MET A 84 4.75 -13.83 -16.18
C MET A 84 3.54 -14.50 -15.53
N SER A 85 3.74 -15.67 -14.92
CA SER A 85 2.65 -16.39 -14.23
C SER A 85 2.07 -15.58 -13.06
N TRP A 86 2.92 -14.90 -12.29
CA TRP A 86 2.47 -14.07 -11.17
C TRP A 86 1.69 -12.83 -11.64
N LEU A 87 2.19 -12.15 -12.69
CA LEU A 87 1.51 -11.00 -13.28
C LEU A 87 0.13 -11.41 -13.82
N LEU A 88 0.05 -12.45 -14.63
CA LEU A 88 -1.22 -12.88 -15.24
C LEU A 88 -2.23 -13.38 -14.20
N ASN A 89 -1.76 -14.07 -13.15
CA ASN A 89 -2.63 -14.55 -12.07
C ASN A 89 -3.12 -13.44 -11.13
N SER A 90 -2.38 -12.33 -11.05
CA SER A 90 -2.76 -11.14 -10.26
C SER A 90 -3.76 -10.23 -10.98
N MET A 91 -4.22 -10.61 -12.19
CA MET A 91 -5.23 -9.89 -12.95
C MET A 91 -6.55 -10.64 -12.97
N THR A 92 -7.66 -9.93 -13.19
CA THR A 92 -8.95 -10.54 -13.51
C THR A 92 -8.87 -11.30 -14.84
N PRO A 93 -9.67 -12.35 -15.06
CA PRO A 93 -9.61 -13.15 -16.29
C PRO A 93 -9.77 -12.34 -17.58
N ASP A 94 -10.65 -11.33 -17.57
CA ASP A 94 -10.90 -10.49 -18.74
C ASP A 94 -9.68 -9.63 -19.09
N ILE A 95 -8.97 -9.15 -18.08
CA ILE A 95 -7.75 -8.34 -18.24
C ILE A 95 -6.58 -9.22 -18.66
N ASN A 96 -6.36 -10.35 -17.98
CA ASN A 96 -5.20 -11.21 -18.26
C ASN A 96 -5.20 -11.78 -19.69
N ALA A 97 -6.39 -12.00 -20.28
CA ALA A 97 -6.53 -12.48 -21.64
C ALA A 97 -5.90 -11.53 -22.67
N SER A 98 -5.88 -10.23 -22.37
CA SER A 98 -5.30 -9.20 -23.23
C SER A 98 -3.76 -9.22 -23.24
N PHE A 99 -3.13 -9.74 -22.18
CA PHE A 99 -1.67 -9.72 -21.99
C PHE A 99 -1.01 -11.10 -22.11
N LEU A 100 -1.80 -12.18 -22.14
CA LEU A 100 -1.32 -13.57 -22.14
C LEU A 100 -0.31 -13.90 -23.24
N ARG A 101 -0.37 -13.20 -24.38
CA ARG A 101 0.47 -13.47 -25.57
C ARG A 101 1.77 -12.68 -25.61
N LEU A 102 2.03 -11.85 -24.60
CA LEU A 102 3.25 -11.05 -24.54
C LEU A 102 4.44 -11.94 -24.15
N PRO A 103 5.64 -11.71 -24.74
CA PRO A 103 6.72 -12.70 -24.69
C PRO A 103 7.53 -12.68 -23.39
N THR A 104 7.52 -11.58 -22.62
CA THR A 104 8.27 -11.47 -21.36
C THR A 104 7.45 -10.83 -20.25
N ALA A 105 7.91 -11.01 -19.00
CA ALA A 105 7.30 -10.33 -17.85
C ALA A 105 7.41 -8.81 -17.97
N HIS A 106 8.51 -8.31 -18.54
CA HIS A 106 8.71 -6.89 -18.85
C HIS A 106 7.66 -6.39 -19.84
N ASP A 107 7.41 -7.11 -20.94
CA ASP A 107 6.40 -6.70 -21.92
C ASP A 107 5.00 -6.66 -21.31
N ILE A 108 4.64 -7.63 -20.46
CA ILE A 108 3.37 -7.63 -19.73
C ILE A 108 3.29 -6.42 -18.82
N TRP A 109 4.33 -6.19 -18.02
CA TRP A 109 4.40 -5.07 -17.08
C TRP A 109 4.21 -3.72 -17.79
N ASP A 110 4.96 -3.47 -18.85
CA ASP A 110 4.90 -2.23 -19.62
C ASP A 110 3.56 -2.06 -20.35
N ALA A 111 3.01 -3.12 -20.93
CA ALA A 111 1.72 -3.05 -21.62
C ALA A 111 0.56 -2.76 -20.65
N VAL A 112 0.59 -3.36 -19.45
CA VAL A 112 -0.41 -3.09 -18.41
C VAL A 112 -0.29 -1.66 -17.92
N ALA A 113 0.94 -1.17 -17.70
CA ALA A 113 1.20 0.23 -17.41
C ALA A 113 0.62 1.13 -18.50
N GLN A 114 0.97 0.94 -19.77
CA GLN A 114 0.44 1.78 -20.86
C GLN A 114 -1.08 1.75 -20.99
N THR A 115 -1.73 0.64 -20.63
CA THR A 115 -3.18 0.48 -20.78
C THR A 115 -3.96 1.11 -19.62
N TYR A 116 -3.49 0.94 -18.39
CA TYR A 116 -4.25 1.30 -17.18
C TYR A 116 -3.61 2.41 -16.34
N PHE A 117 -2.35 2.76 -16.61
CA PHE A 117 -1.78 3.98 -16.09
C PHE A 117 -2.43 5.15 -16.82
N THR A 118 -3.33 5.85 -16.13
CA THR A 118 -4.00 7.02 -16.70
C THR A 118 -3.07 8.21 -16.90
N GLY A 119 -1.78 8.12 -16.53
CA GLY A 119 -0.76 9.15 -16.76
C GLY A 119 -1.08 10.51 -16.14
N ASN A 120 -2.14 10.58 -15.34
CA ASN A 120 -2.75 11.81 -14.91
C ASN A 120 -2.77 11.82 -13.40
N ASP A 121 -1.56 11.85 -12.82
CA ASP A 121 -1.35 12.11 -11.41
C ASP A 121 -2.16 13.33 -11.00
N ALA A 122 -2.29 14.36 -11.85
CA ALA A 122 -3.11 15.53 -11.57
C ALA A 122 -4.62 15.24 -11.40
N SER A 123 -5.22 14.38 -12.24
CA SER A 123 -6.63 13.99 -12.07
C SER A 123 -6.83 13.07 -10.85
N GLN A 124 -5.90 12.16 -10.59
CA GLN A 124 -5.97 11.29 -9.41
C GLN A 124 -5.77 12.11 -8.12
N ILE A 125 -4.81 13.03 -8.11
CA ILE A 125 -4.58 14.01 -7.05
C ILE A 125 -5.83 14.87 -6.85
N TYR A 126 -6.47 15.33 -7.93
CA TYR A 126 -7.72 16.11 -7.82
C TYR A 126 -8.82 15.29 -7.14
N GLU A 127 -9.07 14.06 -7.58
CA GLU A 127 -10.09 13.19 -6.99
C GLU A 127 -9.78 12.85 -5.54
N LEU A 128 -8.51 12.59 -5.19
CA LEU A 128 -8.08 12.34 -3.81
C LEU A 128 -8.23 13.59 -2.94
N ARG A 129 -7.88 14.78 -3.44
CA ARG A 129 -8.10 16.05 -2.72
C ARG A 129 -9.58 16.30 -2.50
N ARG A 130 -10.41 16.08 -3.52
CA ARG A 130 -11.88 16.18 -3.41
C ARG A 130 -12.41 15.21 -2.35
N LYS A 131 -11.97 13.94 -2.39
CA LYS A 131 -12.35 12.91 -1.43
C LYS A 131 -11.90 13.25 -0.01
N ALA A 132 -10.70 13.80 0.19
CA ALA A 132 -10.25 14.28 1.50
C ALA A 132 -11.20 15.37 2.03
N HIS A 133 -11.51 16.38 1.20
CA HIS A 133 -12.42 17.47 1.57
C HIS A 133 -13.88 17.04 1.74
N GLU A 134 -14.32 15.91 1.19
CA GLU A 134 -15.67 15.36 1.36
C GLU A 134 -15.76 14.37 2.54
N THR A 135 -14.62 13.87 3.03
CA THR A 135 -14.58 12.91 4.14
C THR A 135 -14.99 13.59 5.44
N ARG A 136 -15.96 13.01 6.14
CA ARG A 136 -16.55 13.52 7.38
C ARG A 136 -16.57 12.41 8.44
N GLN A 137 -16.57 12.79 9.72
CA GLN A 137 -16.62 11.85 10.84
C GLN A 137 -17.92 11.03 10.84
N GLN A 138 -19.08 11.69 10.71
CA GLN A 138 -20.39 11.05 10.54
C GLN A 138 -20.72 10.04 11.64
N GLY A 139 -20.44 10.38 12.90
CA GLY A 139 -20.70 9.53 14.07
C GLY A 139 -19.73 8.37 14.25
N LYS A 140 -18.74 8.20 13.36
CA LYS A 140 -17.64 7.22 13.56
C LYS A 140 -16.70 7.69 14.67
N SER A 141 -15.92 6.77 15.22
CA SER A 141 -14.86 7.13 16.15
C SER A 141 -13.83 8.04 15.46
N LEU A 142 -13.21 8.93 16.24
CA LEU A 142 -12.15 9.81 15.74
C LEU A 142 -10.98 9.02 15.13
N ALA A 143 -10.63 7.87 15.71
CA ALA A 143 -9.59 6.99 15.19
C ALA A 143 -9.95 6.45 13.80
N SER A 144 -11.18 5.97 13.60
CA SER A 144 -11.63 5.49 12.28
C SER A 144 -11.71 6.61 11.24
N TYR A 145 -12.14 7.80 11.64
CA TYR A 145 -12.15 8.97 10.77
C TYR A 145 -10.73 9.40 10.38
N PHE A 146 -9.82 9.48 11.35
CA PHE A 146 -8.41 9.80 11.10
C PHE A 146 -7.76 8.78 10.17
N SER A 147 -7.96 7.48 10.41
CA SER A 147 -7.43 6.43 9.53
C SER A 147 -7.92 6.57 8.09
N ALA A 148 -9.20 6.93 7.88
CA ALA A 148 -9.74 7.15 6.53
C ALA A 148 -9.06 8.32 5.81
N LEU A 149 -8.84 9.45 6.50
CA LEU A 149 -8.09 10.59 5.95
C LEU A 149 -6.61 10.25 5.72
N GLN A 150 -6.00 9.52 6.65
CA GLN A 150 -4.60 9.09 6.58
C GLN A 150 -4.34 8.25 5.32
N THR A 151 -5.24 7.33 4.98
CA THR A 151 -5.13 6.56 3.73
C THR A 151 -5.12 7.45 2.49
N ILE A 152 -5.99 8.47 2.43
CA ILE A 152 -6.05 9.41 1.30
C ILE A 152 -4.77 10.26 1.23
N TRP A 153 -4.30 10.76 2.36
CA TRP A 153 -3.09 11.57 2.44
C TRP A 153 -1.83 10.79 2.05
N GLN A 154 -1.72 9.52 2.43
CA GLN A 154 -0.62 8.65 2.03
C GLN A 154 -0.61 8.43 0.51
N GLU A 155 -1.77 8.26 -0.11
CA GLU A 155 -1.87 8.13 -1.57
C GLU A 155 -1.50 9.44 -2.27
N LEU A 156 -1.89 10.60 -1.72
CA LEU A 156 -1.47 11.92 -2.21
C LEU A 156 0.04 12.13 -2.09
N ASP A 157 0.67 11.71 -0.99
CA ASP A 157 2.12 11.79 -0.80
C ASP A 157 2.87 10.90 -1.79
N PHE A 158 2.31 9.73 -2.09
CA PHE A 158 2.88 8.80 -3.07
C PHE A 158 2.85 9.37 -4.49
N LEU A 159 1.73 9.97 -4.90
CA LEU A 159 1.55 10.52 -6.25
C LEU A 159 2.25 11.86 -6.49
N ASN A 160 2.63 12.56 -5.42
CA ASN A 160 3.29 13.87 -5.51
C ASN A 160 4.54 13.92 -4.62
N PRO A 161 5.59 13.16 -4.99
CA PRO A 161 6.86 13.20 -4.25
C PRO A 161 7.46 14.61 -4.34
N TYR A 162 7.83 15.15 -3.18
CA TYR A 162 8.41 16.49 -3.10
C TYR A 162 9.93 16.42 -3.26
N ASP A 163 10.40 16.50 -4.50
CA ASP A 163 11.82 16.54 -4.82
C ASP A 163 12.38 17.95 -4.59
N MET A 164 12.83 18.22 -3.37
CA MET A 164 13.52 19.46 -3.01
C MET A 164 14.99 19.20 -2.68
N GLU A 165 15.89 19.95 -3.31
CA GLU A 165 17.35 19.84 -3.12
C GLU A 165 17.81 20.30 -1.72
N SER A 166 17.00 21.11 -1.03
CA SER A 166 17.32 21.74 0.25
C SER A 166 16.54 21.14 1.40
N ALA A 167 17.23 20.54 2.37
CA ALA A 167 16.63 19.92 3.56
C ALA A 167 15.77 20.90 4.39
N LYS A 168 16.12 22.20 4.39
CA LYS A 168 15.37 23.24 5.10
C LYS A 168 14.02 23.55 4.43
N ASP A 169 14.01 23.60 3.11
CA ASP A 169 12.79 23.89 2.35
C ASP A 169 11.85 22.68 2.36
N THR A 170 12.41 21.46 2.27
CA THR A 170 11.67 20.22 2.49
C THR A 170 10.99 20.20 3.85
N ALA A 171 11.70 20.57 4.92
CA ALA A 171 11.12 20.62 6.27
C ALA A 171 9.99 21.66 6.36
N THR A 172 10.18 22.83 5.76
CA THR A 172 9.19 23.92 5.75
C THR A 172 7.93 23.50 4.99
N LEU A 173 8.07 22.87 3.82
CA LEU A 173 6.95 22.37 3.04
C LEU A 173 6.20 21.25 3.76
N LYS A 174 6.92 20.32 4.40
CA LYS A 174 6.30 19.25 5.21
C LYS A 174 5.44 19.84 6.33
N THR A 175 5.95 20.82 7.08
CA THR A 175 5.15 21.51 8.11
C THR A 175 3.92 22.19 7.53
N ARG A 176 4.02 22.81 6.35
CA ARG A 176 2.86 23.40 5.67
C ARG A 176 1.80 22.35 5.31
N ILE A 177 2.22 21.21 4.76
CA ILE A 177 1.31 20.12 4.39
C ILE A 177 0.63 19.53 5.64
N GLU A 178 1.38 19.32 6.72
CA GLU A 178 0.83 18.85 7.98
C GLU A 178 -0.22 19.81 8.54
N ASN A 179 0.01 21.12 8.44
CA ASN A 179 -0.96 22.13 8.84
C ASN A 179 -2.23 22.08 7.96
N GLU A 180 -2.08 21.92 6.64
CA GLU A 180 -3.22 21.75 5.72
C GLU A 180 -4.06 20.52 6.10
N ARG A 181 -3.42 19.41 6.46
CA ARG A 181 -4.09 18.18 6.94
C ARG A 181 -4.80 18.36 8.28
N VAL A 182 -4.26 19.17 9.20
CA VAL A 182 -4.97 19.54 10.44
C VAL A 182 -6.27 20.25 10.08
N TYR A 183 -6.25 21.20 9.15
CA TYR A 183 -7.46 21.90 8.73
C TYR A 183 -8.50 20.96 8.11
N ASP A 184 -8.08 20.07 7.20
CA ASP A 184 -8.96 19.07 6.60
C ASP A 184 -9.60 18.17 7.67
N PHE A 185 -8.80 17.69 8.62
CA PHE A 185 -9.28 16.87 9.75
C PHE A 185 -10.34 17.62 10.57
N LEU A 186 -10.02 18.84 11.01
CA LEU A 186 -10.88 19.68 11.84
C LEU A 186 -12.18 20.08 11.12
N ALA A 187 -12.12 20.31 9.81
CA ALA A 187 -13.27 20.69 8.98
C ALA A 187 -14.32 19.58 8.87
N GLY A 188 -13.91 18.31 8.98
CA GLY A 188 -14.82 17.17 8.89
C GLY A 188 -15.26 16.55 10.22
N LEU A 189 -14.83 17.09 11.36
CA LEU A 189 -15.28 16.66 12.69
C LEU A 189 -16.76 16.97 12.90
N ASP A 190 -17.44 16.07 13.64
CA ASP A 190 -18.83 16.27 14.02
C ASP A 190 -19.00 17.48 14.98
N PRO A 191 -20.19 18.10 15.05
CA PRO A 191 -20.42 19.30 15.87
C PRO A 191 -20.10 19.13 17.38
N GLY A 192 -20.10 17.89 17.89
CA GLY A 192 -19.71 17.61 19.27
C GLY A 192 -18.27 17.99 19.63
N PHE A 193 -17.43 18.27 18.64
CA PHE A 193 -16.01 18.62 18.81
C PHE A 193 -15.71 20.12 18.59
N ASP A 194 -16.74 20.97 18.49
CA ASP A 194 -16.58 22.41 18.19
C ASP A 194 -15.65 23.13 19.17
N GLN A 195 -15.73 22.80 20.47
CA GLN A 195 -14.86 23.39 21.49
C GLN A 195 -13.38 23.04 21.26
N ILE A 196 -13.10 21.84 20.78
CA ILE A 196 -11.74 21.40 20.48
C ILE A 196 -11.24 22.06 19.19
N ARG A 197 -12.11 22.25 18.19
CA ARG A 197 -11.78 23.02 16.98
C ARG A 197 -11.29 24.43 17.34
N VAL A 198 -11.99 25.11 18.25
CA VAL A 198 -11.61 26.46 18.71
C VAL A 198 -10.28 26.44 19.47
N GLN A 199 -10.05 25.46 20.33
CA GLN A 199 -8.80 25.36 21.10
C GLN A 199 -7.57 25.11 20.20
N VAL A 200 -7.69 24.18 19.24
CA VAL A 200 -6.60 23.84 18.32
C VAL A 200 -6.29 25.00 17.37
N LEU A 201 -7.30 25.75 16.92
CA LEU A 201 -7.09 26.93 16.07
C LEU A 201 -6.55 28.14 16.84
N ALA A 202 -6.73 28.20 18.16
CA ALA A 202 -6.28 29.29 19.01
C ALA A 202 -4.83 29.10 19.53
N GLN A 203 -4.30 27.88 19.51
CA GLN A 203 -2.87 27.61 19.68
C GLN A 203 -2.19 27.73 18.32
N ASP A 204 -1.07 28.45 18.22
CA ASP A 204 -0.24 28.47 17.00
C ASP A 204 -0.08 27.02 16.50
N LEU A 205 -0.53 26.76 15.27
CA LEU A 205 -0.92 25.42 14.80
C LEU A 205 0.01 24.32 15.29
N LEU A 206 -0.52 23.51 16.19
CA LEU A 206 0.13 22.31 16.70
C LEU A 206 0.19 21.26 15.58
N LEU A 207 1.27 20.48 15.56
CA LEU A 207 1.40 19.35 14.62
C LEU A 207 0.18 18.41 14.79
N ILE A 208 -0.20 17.67 13.73
CA ILE A 208 -1.30 16.68 13.77
C ILE A 208 -1.18 15.77 15.01
N CYS A 209 0.04 15.40 15.39
CA CYS A 209 0.34 14.58 16.56
C CYS A 209 -0.03 15.25 17.90
N GLU A 210 0.16 16.55 18.02
CA GLU A 210 -0.12 17.33 19.22
C GLU A 210 -1.62 17.62 19.35
N ALA A 211 -2.32 17.88 18.23
CA ALA A 211 -3.79 17.93 18.21
C ALA A 211 -4.41 16.57 18.60
N HIS A 212 -3.83 15.47 18.14
CA HIS A 212 -4.22 14.11 18.54
C HIS A 212 -3.91 13.84 20.03
N MET A 213 -2.77 14.30 20.56
CA MET A 213 -2.45 14.17 21.99
C MET A 213 -3.47 14.90 22.89
N LEU A 214 -3.89 16.09 22.49
CA LEU A 214 -4.92 16.88 23.19
C LEU A 214 -6.30 16.23 23.10
N LEU A 215 -6.64 15.65 21.94
CA LEU A 215 -7.94 15.01 21.69
C LEU A 215 -8.15 13.71 22.47
N PHE A 216 -7.10 12.93 22.68
CA PHE A 216 -7.24 11.57 23.20
C PHE A 216 -6.71 11.35 24.62
N GLY A 217 -5.81 12.20 25.15
CA GLY A 217 -5.19 11.98 26.47
C GLY A 217 -4.36 10.68 26.60
N GLU A 218 -4.39 9.80 25.60
CA GLU A 218 -3.71 8.52 25.55
C GLU A 218 -2.30 8.67 24.96
N ARG A 219 -1.31 8.70 25.86
CA ARG A 219 0.11 8.77 25.52
C ARG A 219 0.62 7.59 24.67
N SER A 220 -0.12 6.49 24.57
CA SER A 220 0.29 5.26 23.87
C SER A 220 0.04 5.30 22.36
N PHE A 221 -1.17 5.68 21.92
CA PHE A 221 -1.50 5.79 20.49
C PHE A 221 -0.83 7.00 19.82
N ALA A 222 -0.76 8.11 20.54
CA ALA A 222 -0.02 9.29 20.08
C ALA A 222 1.48 9.03 19.96
N LYS A 223 2.08 8.21 20.82
CA LYS A 223 3.47 7.75 20.65
C LYS A 223 3.63 6.88 19.41
N LEU A 224 2.64 6.09 19.01
CA LEU A 224 2.73 5.25 17.82
C LEU A 224 2.64 6.09 16.53
N LEU A 225 1.71 7.05 16.48
CA LEU A 225 1.56 8.00 15.37
C LEU A 225 2.76 8.96 15.29
N CYS A 226 3.18 9.50 16.42
CA CYS A 226 4.38 10.33 16.52
C CYS A 226 5.64 9.51 16.21
N SER A 227 5.70 8.22 16.58
CA SER A 227 6.80 7.32 16.21
C SER A 227 6.79 6.95 14.73
N GLN A 228 5.64 6.86 14.05
CA GLN A 228 5.57 6.64 12.59
C GLN A 228 5.97 7.89 11.80
N VAL A 229 5.57 9.07 12.27
CA VAL A 229 5.98 10.37 11.72
C VAL A 229 7.46 10.67 12.01
N LEU A 230 7.97 10.30 13.19
CA LEU A 230 9.41 10.35 13.51
C LEU A 230 10.21 9.24 12.80
N HIS A 231 9.65 8.07 12.49
CA HIS A 231 10.36 7.04 11.73
C HIS A 231 10.62 7.49 10.28
N MET A 232 9.69 8.24 9.68
CA MET A 232 9.94 8.96 8.41
C MET A 232 11.01 10.06 8.51
N ARG A 233 11.40 10.44 9.74
CA ARG A 233 12.43 11.44 10.03
C ARG A 233 13.82 10.83 10.24
N VAL A 234 13.94 9.49 10.32
CA VAL A 234 15.19 8.80 10.68
C VAL A 234 15.69 7.82 9.60
N GLN A 235 14.97 7.62 8.48
CA GLN A 235 15.44 6.71 7.43
C GLN A 235 16.01 7.34 6.15
N LEU A 236 16.16 8.67 6.02
CA LEU A 236 17.06 9.30 5.04
C LEU A 236 17.63 10.62 5.58
#